data_AF-A0A375HB93-F1
#
_entry.id   AF-A0A375HB93-F1
#
_cell.length_a   1.000
_cell.length_b   1.000
_cell.length_c   1.000
_cell.angle_alpha   90.00
_cell.angle_beta   90.00
_cell.angle_gamma   90.00
#
_symmetry.space_group_name_H-M   'P 1'
#
loop_
_entity.id
_entity.type
_entity.pdbx_description
1 polymer ?
#
loop_
_entity_poly.entity_id
_entity_poly.type
_entity_poly.pdbx_seq_one_letter_code
_entity_poly.pdbx_strand_id
1 'polypeptide(L)' 'MLLQGDALAARSAGWFWRWKGLNPLADAGDFVGLTRRINGGTNGLTDRQMRWERARRALGIQ' A
#
# COMPACT_ATOMS: atom_id res chain seq x y z
N MET A 1 -2.99 -11.47 19.01
CA MET A 1 -2.15 -11.82 17.85
C MET A 1 -3.06 -11.99 16.63
N LEU A 2 -3.19 -10.97 15.78
CA LEU A 2 -4.16 -10.91 14.67
C LEU A 2 -3.60 -11.54 13.38
N LEU A 3 -3.25 -12.83 13.41
CA LEU A 3 -2.74 -13.51 12.22
C LEU A 3 -3.16 -14.99 12.19
N GLN A 4 -4.47 -15.26 12.19
CA GLN A 4 -4.98 -16.64 12.02
C GLN A 4 -5.96 -16.82 10.84
N GLY A 5 -5.92 -15.93 9.84
CA GLY A 5 -6.59 -16.18 8.55
C GLY A 5 -6.42 -15.06 7.54
N ASP A 6 -6.27 -15.42 6.27
CA ASP A 6 -6.01 -14.48 5.15
C ASP A 6 -7.06 -13.36 5.07
N ALA A 7 -8.31 -13.68 5.36
CA ALA A 7 -9.40 -12.69 5.41
C ALA A 7 -9.19 -11.63 6.49
N LEU A 8 -8.65 -11.99 7.66
CA LEU A 8 -8.36 -11.04 8.74
C LEU A 8 -7.13 -10.19 8.40
N ALA A 9 -6.14 -10.76 7.70
CA ALA A 9 -4.98 -10.01 7.20
C ALA A 9 -5.39 -8.95 6.16
N ALA A 10 -6.23 -9.32 5.20
CA ALA A 10 -6.75 -8.37 4.21
C ALA A 10 -7.59 -7.26 4.88
N ARG A 11 -8.44 -7.62 5.84
CA ARG A 11 -9.27 -6.65 6.57
C ARG A 11 -8.45 -5.69 7.42
N SER A 12 -7.43 -6.17 8.13
CA SER A 12 -6.59 -5.30 8.95
C SER A 12 -5.75 -4.36 8.08
N ALA A 13 -5.26 -4.83 6.92
CA ALA A 13 -4.59 -3.99 5.93
C ALA A 13 -5.52 -2.89 5.39
N GLY A 14 -6.75 -3.24 5.01
CA GLY A 14 -7.76 -2.26 4.56
C GLY A 14 -8.15 -1.26 5.64
N TRP A 15 -8.29 -1.71 6.89
CA TRP A 15 -8.55 -0.81 8.02
C TRP A 15 -7.41 0.18 8.25
N PHE A 16 -6.16 -0.30 8.26
CA PHE A 16 -4.98 0.56 8.44
C PHE A 16 -4.88 1.58 7.31
N TRP A 17 -5.12 1.15 6.07
CA TRP A 17 -5.12 2.01 4.89
C TRP A 17 -6.13 3.16 5.03
N ARG A 18 -7.35 2.84 5.43
CA ARG A 18 -8.41 3.83 5.69
C ARG A 18 -8.03 4.74 6.85
N TRP A 19 -7.60 4.18 7.97
CA TRP A 19 -7.25 4.93 9.18
C TRP A 19 -6.11 5.93 8.95
N LYS A 20 -5.11 5.57 8.13
CA LYS A 20 -3.99 6.45 7.77
C LYS A 20 -4.30 7.45 6.65
N GLY A 21 -5.50 7.41 6.07
CA GLY A 21 -5.93 8.32 5.01
C GLY A 21 -5.07 8.21 3.76
N LEU A 22 -4.84 6.99 3.26
CA LEU A 22 -3.90 6.74 2.16
C LEU A 22 -4.51 6.92 0.77
N ASN A 23 -5.84 6.91 0.61
CA ASN A 23 -6.50 7.07 -0.70
C ASN A 23 -6.02 8.33 -1.44
N PRO A 24 -6.05 9.55 -0.86
CA PRO A 24 -5.68 10.74 -1.62
C PRO A 24 -4.23 10.73 -2.10
N LEU A 25 -3.32 10.11 -1.34
CA LEU A 25 -1.92 9.95 -1.72
C LEU A 25 -1.78 8.95 -2.87
N ALA A 26 -2.54 7.85 -2.84
CA ALA A 26 -2.54 6.85 -3.89
C ALA A 26 -3.14 7.37 -5.19
N ASP A 27 -4.26 8.10 -5.11
CA ASP A 27 -4.95 8.69 -6.26
C ASP A 27 -4.08 9.75 -6.94
N ALA A 28 -3.27 10.49 -6.17
CA ALA A 28 -2.28 11.43 -6.67
C ALA A 28 -0.98 10.78 -7.16
N GLY A 29 -0.80 9.46 -6.99
CA GLY A 29 0.46 8.77 -7.32
C GLY A 29 1.64 9.13 -6.41
N ASP A 30 1.42 9.72 -5.23
CA ASP A 30 2.48 10.15 -4.32
C ASP A 30 3.04 8.97 -3.50
N PHE A 31 3.90 8.17 -4.14
CA PHE A 31 4.57 7.05 -3.49
C PHE A 31 5.47 7.47 -2.32
N VAL A 32 6.06 8.65 -2.37
CA VAL A 32 6.97 9.13 -1.33
C VAL A 32 6.20 9.46 -0.06
N GLY A 33 5.12 10.25 -0.19
CA GLY A 33 4.20 10.55 0.89
C GLY A 33 3.54 9.29 1.45
N LEU A 34 3.13 8.36 0.58
CA LEU A 34 2.52 7.10 0.98
C LEU A 34 3.50 6.22 1.77
N THR A 35 4.75 6.10 1.32
CA THR A 35 5.79 5.33 2.02
C THR A 35 6.11 5.95 3.38
N ARG A 36 6.24 7.28 3.44
CA ARG A 36 6.46 8.01 4.70
C ARG A 36 5.29 7.86 5.66
N ARG A 37 4.04 7.88 5.18
CA ARG A 37 2.86 7.73 6.04
C ARG A 37 2.76 6.32 6.64
N ILE A 38 3.18 5.30 5.89
CA ILE A 38 3.17 3.91 6.35
C ILE A 38 4.34 3.63 7.31
N ASN A 39 5.55 4.05 6.96
CA ASN A 39 6.79 3.62 7.63
C ASN A 39 7.48 4.72 8.47
N GLY A 40 7.05 5.97 8.41
CA GLY A 40 7.75 7.12 9.00
C GLY A 40 8.97 7.61 8.20
N GLY A 41 9.34 6.92 7.11
CA GLY A 41 10.46 7.26 6.23
C GLY A 41 10.27 6.66 4.83
N THR A 42 11.28 6.70 3.98
CA THR A 42 11.20 6.18 2.58
C THR A 42 11.76 4.77 2.42
N ASN A 43 11.88 4.01 3.51
CA ASN A 43 12.40 2.65 3.49
C ASN A 43 11.50 1.74 2.64
N GLY A 44 12.10 1.09 1.63
CA GLY A 44 11.41 0.21 0.69
C GLY A 44 10.64 0.91 -0.43
N LEU A 45 10.90 2.21 -0.68
CA LEU A 45 10.22 2.96 -1.74
C LEU A 45 10.34 2.31 -3.13
N THR A 46 11.56 1.94 -3.53
CA THR A 46 11.82 1.28 -4.83
C THR A 46 11.05 -0.04 -4.95
N ASP A 47 11.06 -0.85 -3.89
CA ASP A 47 10.33 -2.13 -3.85
C ASP A 47 8.82 -1.93 -3.99
N ARG A 48 8.26 -0.88 -3.38
CA ARG A 48 6.84 -0.54 -3.50
C ARG A 48 6.48 -0.16 -4.93
N GLN A 49 7.31 0.64 -5.59
CA GLN A 49 7.12 1.00 -7.00
C GLN A 49 7.21 -0.23 -7.91
N MET A 50 8.22 -1.10 -7.71
CA MET A 50 8.35 -2.34 -8.49
C MET A 50 7.15 -3.27 -8.33
N ARG A 51 6.62 -3.42 -7.10
CA ARG A 51 5.43 -4.23 -6.83
C ARG A 51 4.18 -3.63 -7.47
N TRP A 52 4.05 -2.30 -7.45
CA TRP A 52 2.97 -1.63 -8.17
C TRP A 52 3.04 -1.92 -9.67
N GLU A 53 4.22 -1.83 -10.30
CA GLU A 53 4.35 -2.05 -11.76
C GLU A 53 4.02 -3.49 -12.15
N ARG A 54 4.34 -4.44 -11.27
CA ARG A 54 3.94 -5.85 -11.44
C ARG A 54 2.43 -6.01 -11.31
N ALA A 55 1.82 -5.39 -10.29
CA ALA A 55 0.36 -5.44 -10.10
C ALA A 55 -0.40 -4.78 -11.25
N ARG A 56 0.08 -3.63 -11.74
CA ARG A 56 -0.56 -2.90 -12.84
C ARG A 56 -0.62 -3.75 -14.12
N ARG A 57 0.51 -4.36 -14.48
CA ARG A 57 0.61 -5.32 -15.59
C ARG A 57 -0.30 -6.53 -15.41
N ALA A 58 -0.35 -7.10 -14.21
CA ALA A 58 -1.23 -8.24 -13.93
C ALA A 58 -2.72 -7.90 -14.05
N LEU A 59 -3.09 -6.64 -13.76
CA LEU A 59 -4.46 -6.15 -13.87
C LEU A 59 -4.80 -5.62 -15.28
N GLY A 60 -3.84 -5.62 -16.21
CA GLY A 60 -4.03 -5.10 -17.58
C GLY A 60 -4.26 -3.59 -17.63
N ILE A 61 -3.90 -2.87 -16.56
CA ILE A 61 -3.98 -1.42 -16.51
C ILE A 61 -2.58 -0.93 -16.94
N GLN A 62 -2.48 -0.12 -17.98
CA GLN A 62 -1.22 0.42 -18.48
C GLN A 62 -1.35 1.87 -18.91
#